data_AF-A0A6N7GKG9-F1
#
_entry.id   AF-A0A6N7GKG9-F1
#
_cell.length_a   1.000
_cell.length_b   1.000
_cell.length_c   1.000
_cell.angle_alpha   90.00
_cell.angle_beta   90.00
_cell.angle_gamma   90.00
#
_symmetry.space_group_name_H-M   'P 1'
#
loop_
_entity.id
_entity.type
_entity.pdbx_description
1 polymer ?
#
loop_
_entity_poly.entity_id
_entity_poly.type
_entity_poly.pdbx_seq_one_letter_code
_entity_poly.pdbx_strand_id
1 'polypeptide(L)' 'MIFGCGEFLDTTVTILAGAGAAELNRRLFTVMQAGMNPPPGTLFWEGQPRTTDEFLQIMTDERRLVYEFEVIRGYGMF' A
#
# COMPACT_ATOMS: atom_id res chain seq x y z
N MET A 1 9.49 -7.75 32.47
CA MET A 1 8.48 -8.70 31.97
C MET A 1 7.56 -7.92 31.05
N ILE A 2 7.76 -8.01 29.73
CA ILE A 2 6.89 -7.39 28.73
C ILE A 2 6.28 -8.55 27.96
N PHE A 3 5.02 -8.87 28.23
CA PHE A 3 4.22 -9.74 27.37
C PHE A 3 3.74 -8.89 26.19
N GLY A 4 4.52 -8.84 25.12
CA GLY A 4 4.03 -8.46 23.80
C GLY A 4 3.96 -9.73 22.97
N CYS A 5 2.76 -10.23 22.70
CA CYS A 5 2.58 -11.25 21.67
C CYS A 5 2.86 -10.54 20.33
N GLY A 6 4.10 -10.58 19.87
CA GLY A 6 4.51 -10.04 18.58
C GLY A 6 4.50 -11.16 17.55
N GLU A 7 3.78 -10.95 16.45
CA GLU A 7 3.95 -11.75 15.25
C GLU A 7 5.10 -11.13 14.44
N PHE A 8 6.12 -11.93 14.14
CA PHE A 8 7.29 -11.51 13.37
C PHE A 8 7.36 -12.30 12.07
N LEU A 9 7.74 -11.65 10.96
CA LEU A 9 7.89 -12.29 9.65
C LEU A 9 9.32 -12.12 9.15
N ASP A 10 9.96 -13.22 8.77
CA ASP A 10 11.12 -13.20 7.88
C ASP A 10 10.60 -13.16 6.45
N THR A 11 11.04 -12.14 5.69
CA THR A 11 10.57 -11.93 4.32
C THR A 11 11.72 -11.56 3.39
N THR A 12 11.62 -11.96 2.12
CA THR A 12 12.34 -11.30 1.04
C THR A 12 11.54 -10.07 0.62
N VAL A 13 12.21 -8.92 0.52
CA VAL A 13 11.57 -7.66 0.13
C VAL A 13 12.03 -7.25 -1.25
N THR A 14 11.07 -7.10 -2.16
CA THR A 14 11.29 -6.49 -3.48
C THR A 14 10.74 -5.08 -3.47
N ILE A 15 11.57 -4.11 -3.86
CA ILE A 15 11.17 -2.72 -4.01
C ILE A 15 10.73 -2.51 -5.46
N LEU A 16 9.42 -2.33 -5.67
CA LEU A 16 8.83 -2.02 -6.96
C LEU A 16 8.82 -0.50 -7.15
N ALA A 17 9.91 0.01 -7.76
CA ALA A 17 10.14 1.43 -8.00
C ALA A 17 10.06 1.80 -9.50
N GLY A 18 10.08 3.11 -9.79
CA GLY A 18 10.18 3.65 -11.14
C GLY A 18 8.85 4.03 -11.77
N ALA A 19 8.82 4.21 -13.10
CA ALA A 19 7.70 4.82 -13.83
C ALA A 19 6.35 4.08 -13.68
N GLY A 20 6.37 2.78 -13.35
CA GLY A 20 5.17 1.99 -13.12
C GLY A 20 4.60 2.08 -11.70
N ALA A 21 5.34 2.67 -10.74
CA ALA A 21 4.98 2.64 -9.33
C ALA A 21 3.69 3.43 -9.04
N ALA A 22 3.46 4.56 -9.71
CA ALA A 22 2.24 5.35 -9.52
C ALA A 22 0.98 4.57 -9.91
N GLU A 23 1.00 3.92 -11.08
CA GLU A 23 -0.13 3.09 -11.55
C GLU A 23 -0.31 1.84 -10.67
N LEU A 24 0.78 1.24 -10.20
CA LEU A 24 0.71 0.13 -9.26
C LEU A 24 0.05 0.55 -7.94
N ASN A 25 0.43 1.72 -7.37
CA ASN A 25 -0.24 2.29 -6.21
C ASN A 25 -1.72 2.50 -6.47
N ARG A 26 -2.10 3.08 -7.62
CA ARG A 26 -3.52 3.31 -7.97
C ARG A 26 -4.31 2.01 -7.94
N ARG A 27 -3.79 0.93 -8.54
CA ARG A 27 -4.43 -0.39 -8.55
C ARG A 27 -4.59 -0.96 -7.14
N LEU A 28 -3.52 -0.93 -6.34
CA LEU A 28 -3.54 -1.43 -4.97
C LEU A 28 -4.53 -0.66 -4.10
N PHE A 29 -4.52 0.67 -4.16
CA PHE A 29 -5.45 1.53 -3.42
C PHE A 29 -6.90 1.29 -3.85
N THR A 30 -7.16 1.07 -5.14
CA THR A 30 -8.51 0.74 -5.62
C THR A 30 -9.03 -0.55 -4.96
N VAL A 31 -8.20 -1.58 -4.87
CA VAL A 31 -8.57 -2.86 -4.23
C VAL A 31 -8.76 -2.67 -2.72
N MET A 32 -7.84 -1.98 -2.05
CA MET A 32 -7.90 -1.74 -0.60
C MET A 32 -9.13 -0.92 -0.19
N GLN A 33 -9.54 0.03 -1.03
CA GLN A 33 -10.65 0.94 -0.75
C GLN A 33 -11.99 0.47 -1.32
N ALA A 34 -12.08 -0.73 -1.91
CA ALA A 34 -13.31 -1.24 -2.50
C ALA A 34 -14.50 -1.24 -1.51
N GLY A 35 -14.24 -1.46 -0.22
CA GLY A 35 -15.26 -1.40 0.84
C GLY A 35 -15.54 0.01 1.41
N MET A 36 -14.81 1.02 0.98
CA MET A 36 -14.90 2.40 1.49
C MET A 36 -15.83 3.29 0.65
N ASN A 37 -16.33 2.80 -0.49
CA ASN A 37 -17.20 3.52 -1.41
C ASN A 37 -16.74 4.95 -1.73
N PRO A 38 -15.51 5.15 -2.27
CA PRO A 38 -15.10 6.45 -2.75
C PRO A 38 -16.04 6.95 -3.87
N PRO A 39 -16.21 8.28 -4.02
CA PRO A 39 -16.94 8.82 -5.16
C PRO A 39 -16.43 8.25 -6.51
N PRO A 40 -17.30 8.11 -7.52
CA PRO A 40 -16.90 7.54 -8.81
C PRO A 40 -15.69 8.26 -9.42
N GLY A 41 -14.69 7.49 -9.88
CA GLY A 41 -13.46 8.03 -10.48
C GLY A 41 -12.44 8.59 -9.50
N THR A 42 -12.67 8.43 -8.19
CA THR A 42 -11.79 8.95 -7.13
C THR A 42 -11.21 7.86 -6.24
N LEU A 43 -10.11 8.20 -5.56
CA LEU A 43 -9.51 7.42 -4.47
C LEU A 43 -9.35 8.34 -3.26
N PHE A 44 -9.52 7.82 -2.05
CA PHE A 44 -9.20 8.57 -0.85
C PHE A 44 -7.68 8.66 -0.67
N TRP A 45 -7.20 9.88 -0.47
CA TRP A 45 -5.83 10.21 -0.09
C TRP A 45 -5.87 11.22 1.05
N GLU A 46 -5.19 10.92 2.16
CA GLU A 46 -5.24 11.74 3.39
C GLU A 46 -6.68 12.04 3.87
N GLY A 47 -7.57 11.05 3.71
CA GLY A 47 -8.99 11.19 4.09
C GLY A 47 -9.83 12.05 3.14
N GLN A 48 -9.26 12.58 2.06
CA GLN A 48 -9.95 13.38 1.06
C GLN A 48 -10.06 12.62 -0.28
N PRO A 49 -11.20 12.72 -1.00
CA PRO A 49 -11.30 12.14 -2.33
C PRO A 49 -10.42 12.92 -3.31
N ARG A 50 -9.59 12.21 -4.06
CA ARG A 50 -8.78 12.73 -5.16
C ARG A 50 -9.19 12.05 -6.44
N THR A 51 -9.24 12.79 -7.54
CA THR A 51 -9.42 12.19 -8.86
C THR A 51 -8.26 11.23 -9.16
N THR A 52 -8.50 10.31 -10.09
CA THR A 52 -7.46 9.35 -10.50
C THR A 52 -6.18 10.05 -10.98
N ASP A 53 -6.31 11.13 -11.77
CA ASP A 53 -5.15 11.86 -12.30
C ASP A 53 -4.39 12.61 -11.20
N GLU A 54 -5.11 13.27 -10.27
CA GLU A 54 -4.47 13.89 -9.10
C GLU A 54 -3.75 12.85 -8.25
N PHE A 55 -4.37 11.68 -8.03
CA PHE A 55 -3.74 10.61 -7.28
C PHE A 55 -2.44 10.14 -7.94
N LEU A 56 -2.45 9.91 -9.25
CA LEU A 56 -1.25 9.51 -10.00
C LEU A 56 -0.14 10.57 -9.94
N GLN A 57 -0.51 11.85 -10.05
CA GLN A 57 0.42 12.97 -9.91
C GLN A 57 1.05 13.00 -8.52
N ILE A 58 0.23 12.88 -7.47
CA ILE A 58 0.70 12.81 -6.07
C ILE A 58 1.68 11.64 -5.88
N MET A 59 1.35 10.44 -6.36
CA MET A 59 2.24 9.27 -6.24
C MET A 59 3.61 9.51 -6.89
N THR A 60 3.61 10.21 -8.02
CA THR A 60 4.83 10.53 -8.78
C THR A 60 5.65 11.60 -8.05
N ASP A 61 5.02 12.69 -7.63
CA ASP A 61 5.68 13.82 -6.96
C ASP A 61 6.26 13.39 -5.60
N GLU A 62 5.52 12.57 -4.85
CA GLU A 62 5.99 12.01 -3.57
C GLU A 62 6.99 10.86 -3.75
N ARG A 63 7.21 10.37 -4.98
CA ARG A 63 8.06 9.21 -5.30
C ARG A 63 7.70 7.98 -4.45
N ARG A 64 6.41 7.68 -4.34
CA ARG A 64 5.91 6.55 -3.54
C ARG A 64 6.42 5.22 -4.08
N LEU A 65 6.89 4.39 -3.16
CA LEU A 65 7.40 3.05 -3.44
C LEU A 65 6.36 2.00 -3.05
N VAL A 66 6.35 0.89 -3.77
CA VAL A 66 5.61 -0.31 -3.38
C VAL A 66 6.62 -1.36 -2.92
N TYR A 67 6.39 -1.92 -1.75
CA TYR A 67 7.17 -3.04 -1.22
C TYR A 67 6.36 -4.31 -1.40
N GLU A 68 6.95 -5.29 -2.07
CA GLU A 68 6.41 -6.64 -2.16
C GLU A 68 7.18 -7.53 -1.19
N PHE A 69 6.43 -8.24 -0.34
CA PHE A 69 6.96 -9.10 0.70
C PHE A 69 6.64 -10.56 0.34
N GLU A 70 7.67 -11.36 0.12
CA GLU A 70 7.55 -12.81 0.05
C GLU A 70 7.89 -13.39 1.43
N VAL A 71 6.91 -14.02 2.08
CA VAL A 71 7.07 -14.56 3.43
C VAL A 71 7.87 -15.86 3.39
N ILE A 72 9.02 -15.87 4.07
CA ILE A 72 9.86 -17.06 4.25
C ILE A 72 9.42 -17.82 5.50
N ARG A 73 9.18 -17.08 6.60
CA ARG A 73 8.81 -17.67 7.89
C ARG A 73 8.04 -16.69 8.75
N GLY A 74 7.04 -17.20 9.48
CA GLY A 74 6.37 -16.45 10.54
C GLY A 74 6.71 -17.01 11.92
N TYR A 75 6.76 -16.14 12.92
CA TYR A 75 6.96 -16.47 14.33
C TYR A 75 5.86 -15.80 15.15
N GLY A 76 5.24 -16.55 16.06
CA GLY A 76 4.22 -16.06 16.98
C GLY A 76 3.90 -17.14 18.01
N MET A 77 3.32 -16.74 19.14
CA MET A 77 2.74 -17.68 20.10
C MET A 77 1.23 -17.74 19.83
N PHE A 78 0.73 -18.92 19.46
CA PHE A 78 -0.70 -19.21 19.38
C PHE A 78 -1.29 -19.43 20.77
#